data_AF-A0A7S1VWT0-F1
#
_entry.id   AF-A0A7S1VWT0-F1
#
_cell.length_a   1.000
_cell.length_b   1.000
_cell.length_c   1.000
_cell.angle_alpha   90.00
_cell.angle_beta   90.00
_cell.angle_gamma   90.00
#
_symmetry.space_group_name_H-M   'P 1'
#
loop_
_entity.id
_entity.type
_entity.pdbx_description
1 polymer ?
#
loop_
_entity_poly.entity_id
_entity_poly.type
_entity_poly.pdbx_seq_one_letter_code
_entity_poly.pdbx_strand_id
1 'polypeptide(L)'
;MRLRTIQRYISSYFTEPTGQKYLFYLACLCYVMVTSIIVIVEPYIDIPCEEDTTQSSELEFGNSLYVYSKCNSIKQAKLLYFSRVDCLRGRHLLMAVFLGSLIGYERRESDRPAGIRTMSLVSLGSALFTINSTFGFVSGPMGWDASRVSAAIPSGVGFLGAGLIVKTSEVDPT
;
A
#
# COMPACT_ATOMS: atom_id res chain seq x y z
N MET A 1 -6.93 -40.30 9.28
CA MET A 1 -5.75 -40.38 8.40
C MET A 1 -5.47 -39.08 7.62
N ARG A 2 -6.48 -38.41 7.02
CA ARG A 2 -6.33 -37.13 6.27
C ARG A 2 -5.67 -35.97 7.03
N LEU A 3 -5.93 -35.81 8.33
CA LEU A 3 -5.36 -34.70 9.13
C LEU A 3 -3.82 -34.74 9.21
N ARG A 4 -3.21 -35.93 9.31
CA ARG A 4 -1.75 -36.07 9.38
C ARG A 4 -1.07 -35.72 8.05
N THR A 5 -1.76 -35.93 6.92
CA THR A 5 -1.27 -35.56 5.58
C THR A 5 -1.34 -34.05 5.37
N ILE A 6 -2.44 -33.42 5.79
CA ILE A 6 -2.60 -31.95 5.75
C ILE A 6 -1.56 -31.27 6.64
N GLN A 7 -1.30 -31.80 7.84
CA GLN A 7 -0.33 -31.23 8.77
C GLN A 7 1.11 -31.30 8.23
N ARG A 8 1.49 -32.38 7.53
CA ARG A 8 2.78 -32.46 6.82
C ARG A 8 2.86 -31.52 5.62
N TYR A 9 1.77 -31.38 4.87
CA TYR A 9 1.70 -30.46 3.73
C TYR A 9 1.87 -29.00 4.18
N ILE A 10 1.17 -28.59 5.24
CA ILE A 10 1.27 -27.26 5.83
C ILE A 10 2.68 -27.03 6.40
N SER A 11 3.25 -28.01 7.10
CA SER A 11 4.61 -27.92 7.64
C SER A 11 5.68 -27.74 6.56
N SER A 12 5.43 -28.19 5.33
CA SER A 12 6.37 -28.04 4.22
C SER A 12 6.46 -26.61 3.68
N TYR A 13 5.47 -25.76 3.94
CA TYR A 13 5.49 -24.35 3.54
C TYR A 13 6.19 -23.44 4.54
N PHE A 14 6.29 -23.87 5.80
CA PHE A 14 6.92 -23.08 6.84
C PHE A 14 8.39 -23.49 6.96
N THR A 15 9.28 -22.52 6.74
CA THR A 15 10.71 -22.72 6.93
C THR A 15 10.97 -23.15 8.38
N GLU A 16 11.89 -24.10 8.58
CA GLU A 16 12.19 -24.59 9.93
C GLU A 16 12.45 -23.43 10.90
N PRO A 17 11.79 -23.41 12.07
CA PRO A 17 11.86 -22.29 13.01
C PRO A 17 13.24 -22.25 13.69
N THR A 18 14.17 -21.54 13.07
CA THR A 18 15.49 -21.23 13.64
C THR A 18 15.38 -19.96 14.48
N GLY A 19 16.02 -19.90 15.66
CA GLY A 19 15.97 -18.73 16.56
C GLY A 19 16.36 -17.41 15.88
N GLN A 20 17.31 -17.44 14.94
CA GLN A 20 17.70 -16.28 14.13
C GLN A 20 16.55 -15.73 13.26
N LYS A 21 15.70 -16.60 12.69
CA LYS A 21 14.56 -16.18 11.86
C LYS A 21 13.50 -15.49 12.70
N TYR A 22 13.27 -15.98 13.92
CA TYR A 22 12.33 -15.36 14.84
C TYR A 22 12.78 -13.94 15.24
N LEU A 23 14.08 -13.76 15.51
CA LEU A 23 14.65 -12.43 15.78
C LEU A 23 14.47 -11.49 14.57
N PHE A 24 14.72 -11.98 13.36
CA PHE A 24 14.49 -11.19 12.13
C PHE A 24 13.02 -10.79 11.97
N TYR A 25 12.08 -11.74 12.14
CA TYR A 25 10.66 -11.45 12.06
C TYR A 25 10.18 -10.47 13.12
N LEU A 26 10.69 -10.57 14.35
CA LEU A 26 10.41 -9.61 15.42
C LEU A 26 10.95 -8.21 15.10
N ALA A 27 12.17 -8.12 14.57
CA ALA A 27 12.76 -6.85 14.16
C ALA A 27 11.96 -6.19 13.03
N CYS A 28 11.58 -6.95 12.01
CA CYS A 28 10.71 -6.48 10.93
C CYS A 28 9.35 -6.03 11.47
N LEU A 29 8.73 -6.82 12.35
CA LEU A 29 7.44 -6.48 12.94
C LEU A 29 7.54 -5.20 13.78
N CYS A 30 8.57 -5.06 14.61
CA CYS A 30 8.82 -3.85 15.40
C CYS A 30 8.99 -2.62 14.49
N TYR A 31 9.81 -2.73 13.43
CA TYR A 31 10.00 -1.65 12.46
C TYR A 31 8.69 -1.25 11.77
N VAL A 32 7.89 -2.23 11.31
CA VAL A 32 6.59 -1.97 10.67
C VAL A 32 5.61 -1.32 11.65
N MET A 33 5.57 -1.78 12.90
CA MET A 33 4.67 -1.20 13.91
C MET A 33 5.08 0.22 14.27
N VAL A 34 6.37 0.47 14.51
CA VAL A 34 6.89 1.82 14.81
C VAL A 34 6.60 2.79 13.66
N THR A 35 6.88 2.39 12.43
CA THR A 35 6.60 3.25 11.25
C THR A 35 5.11 3.46 11.03
N SER A 36 4.27 2.45 11.25
CA SER A 36 2.80 2.59 11.17
C SER A 36 2.24 3.55 12.22
N ILE A 37 2.75 3.50 13.45
CA ILE A 37 2.36 4.43 14.52
C ILE A 37 2.75 5.86 14.14
N ILE A 38 3.97 6.09 13.66
CA ILE A 38 4.44 7.42 13.25
C ILE A 38 3.55 8.00 12.15
N VAL A 39 3.21 7.21 11.13
CA VAL A 39 2.33 7.62 10.02
C VAL A 39 0.93 8.04 10.51
N ILE A 40 0.39 7.37 11.52
CA ILE A 40 -0.93 7.67 12.08
C ILE A 40 -0.89 8.90 13.00
N VAL A 41 0.21 9.08 13.73
CA VAL A 41 0.37 10.15 14.73
C VAL A 41 0.84 11.47 14.09
N GLU A 42 1.49 11.44 12.92
CA GLU A 42 1.95 12.62 12.18
C GLU A 42 0.98 13.82 12.15
N PRO A 43 -0.32 13.67 11.83
CA PRO A 43 -1.24 14.82 11.79
C PRO A 43 -1.43 15.51 13.14
N TYR A 44 -1.10 14.85 14.25
CA TYR A 44 -1.19 15.40 15.60
C TYR A 44 0.14 16.00 16.09
N ILE A 45 1.20 15.91 15.29
CA ILE A 45 2.51 16.45 15.63
C ILE A 45 2.65 17.84 15.02
N ASP A 46 2.72 18.86 15.87
CA ASP A 46 3.14 20.18 15.44
C ASP A 46 4.62 20.12 15.01
N ILE A 47 4.85 20.52 13.77
CA ILE A 47 6.16 20.57 13.15
C ILE A 47 6.57 22.05 13.10
N PRO A 48 7.67 22.44 13.78
CA PRO A 48 8.21 23.78 13.65
C PRO A 48 8.79 23.93 12.25
N CYS A 49 8.04 24.64 11.41
CA CYS A 49 8.42 24.92 10.03
C CYS A 49 8.22 26.40 9.83
N GLU A 50 9.32 27.15 9.74
CA GLU A 50 9.26 28.54 9.31
C GLU A 50 8.91 28.53 7.82
N GLU A 51 7.71 29.00 7.48
CA GLU A 51 7.28 29.12 6.10
C GLU A 51 7.88 30.42 5.56
N ASP A 52 8.97 30.34 4.80
CA ASP A 52 9.50 31.49 4.07
C ASP A 52 8.42 32.00 3.11
N THR A 53 7.75 33.08 3.49
CA THR A 53 6.66 33.75 2.73
C THR A 53 7.14 34.35 1.39
N THR A 54 8.35 34.04 0.93
CA THR A 54 9.07 34.75 -0.12
C THR A 54 9.02 34.10 -1.51
N GLN A 55 8.13 33.13 -1.78
CA GLN A 55 7.99 32.59 -3.14
C GLN A 55 6.58 32.18 -3.57
N SER A 56 5.54 32.88 -3.09
CA SER A 56 4.19 32.84 -3.67
C SER A 56 3.74 34.18 -4.28
N SER A 57 4.60 35.21 -4.24
CA SER A 57 4.25 36.61 -4.53
C SER A 57 4.89 37.21 -5.80
N GLU A 58 5.16 36.41 -6.84
CA GLU A 58 5.52 36.91 -8.19
C GLU A 58 4.80 36.16 -9.34
N LEU A 59 3.66 35.52 -9.09
CA LEU A 59 2.76 35.08 -10.16
C LEU A 59 1.49 35.92 -10.08
N GLU A 60 1.36 36.89 -10.99
CA GLU A 60 0.20 37.80 -11.16
C GLU A 60 -1.15 37.05 -11.25
N PHE A 61 -1.10 35.76 -11.62
CA PHE A 61 -2.20 34.80 -11.49
C PHE A 61 -1.71 33.46 -10.92
N GLY A 62 -1.54 33.40 -9.58
CA GLY A 62 -1.18 32.17 -8.86
C GLY A 62 -2.40 31.36 -8.44
N ASN A 63 -2.47 30.08 -8.83
CA ASN A 63 -3.52 29.18 -8.35
C ASN A 63 -3.21 28.74 -6.92
N SER A 64 -4.06 29.12 -5.95
CA SER A 64 -3.94 28.72 -4.55
C SER A 64 -3.95 27.19 -4.35
N LEU A 65 -4.51 26.43 -5.30
CA LEU A 65 -4.47 24.96 -5.29
C LEU A 65 -3.08 24.37 -5.64
N TYR A 66 -2.14 25.18 -6.13
CA TYR A 66 -0.77 24.77 -6.53
C TYR A 66 0.32 25.41 -5.64
N VAL A 67 0.01 25.72 -4.38
CA VAL A 67 1.03 26.22 -3.45
C VAL A 67 1.95 25.07 -3.03
N TYR A 68 3.18 25.07 -3.56
CA TYR A 68 4.24 24.17 -3.14
C TYR A 68 4.81 24.65 -1.80
N SER A 69 4.32 24.11 -0.68
CA SER A 69 4.95 24.34 0.62
C SER A 69 6.20 23.44 0.74
N LYS A 70 7.37 24.07 0.79
CA LYS A 70 8.68 23.40 1.00
C LYS A 70 8.68 22.54 2.25
N CYS A 71 7.85 22.89 3.24
CA CYS A 71 7.69 22.16 4.49
C CYS A 71 7.31 20.68 4.29
N ASN A 72 6.54 20.38 3.24
CA ASN A 72 6.04 19.04 3.00
C ASN A 72 7.12 18.03 2.58
N SER A 73 8.25 18.50 2.06
CA SER A 73 9.35 17.66 1.53
C SER A 73 10.59 17.61 2.44
N ILE A 74 10.62 18.37 3.53
CA ILE A 74 11.75 18.37 4.47
C ILE A 74 11.67 17.10 5.35
N LYS A 75 12.83 16.45 5.55
CA LYS A 75 12.96 15.31 6.47
C LYS A 75 13.19 15.82 7.88
N GLN A 76 12.40 15.34 8.82
CA GLN A 76 12.41 15.83 10.20
C GLN A 76 12.85 14.73 11.16
N ALA A 77 13.71 15.06 12.12
CA ALA A 77 14.15 14.11 13.14
C ALA A 77 12.98 13.63 14.04
N LYS A 78 12.00 14.51 14.30
CA LYS A 78 10.79 14.22 15.08
C LYS A 78 9.89 13.17 14.41
N LEU A 79 10.01 12.98 13.09
CA LEU A 79 9.27 11.99 12.29
C LEU A 79 10.17 10.80 11.91
N LEU A 80 11.23 10.51 12.67
CA LEU A 80 12.14 9.39 12.39
C LEU A 80 12.72 9.46 10.97
N TYR A 81 13.09 10.67 10.53
CA TYR A 81 13.64 10.94 9.19
C TYR A 81 12.68 10.76 8.00
N PHE A 82 11.38 10.56 8.25
CA PHE A 82 10.34 10.64 7.21
C PHE A 82 9.95 12.09 6.92
N SER A 83 9.45 12.32 5.70
CA SER A 83 8.83 13.59 5.30
C SER A 83 7.30 13.53 5.42
N ARG A 84 6.61 14.69 5.53
CA ARG A 84 5.13 14.71 5.62
C ARG A 84 4.48 14.02 4.43
N VAL A 85 5.00 14.23 3.22
CA VAL A 85 4.52 13.56 2.01
C VAL A 85 4.64 12.04 2.10
N ASP A 86 5.69 11.53 2.75
CA ASP A 86 5.92 10.10 2.90
C ASP A 86 4.95 9.51 3.93
N CYS A 87 4.68 10.23 5.01
CA CYS A 87 3.64 9.85 5.99
C CYS A 87 2.25 9.83 5.35
N LEU A 88 1.89 10.85 4.58
CA LEU A 88 0.60 10.90 3.89
C LEU A 88 0.42 9.73 2.91
N ARG A 89 1.46 9.40 2.14
CA ARG A 89 1.47 8.21 1.26
C ARG A 89 1.34 6.92 2.06
N GLY A 90 2.07 6.80 3.17
CA GLY A 90 1.98 5.67 4.08
C GLY A 90 0.57 5.45 4.62
N ARG A 91 -0.17 6.52 4.94
CA ARG A 91 -1.55 6.43 5.43
C ARG A 91 -2.50 5.82 4.40
N HIS A 92 -2.36 6.19 3.12
CA HIS A 92 -3.14 5.57 2.04
C HIS A 92 -2.86 4.07 1.92
N LEU A 93 -1.59 3.65 2.07
CA LEU A 93 -1.22 2.24 2.06
C LEU A 93 -1.81 1.47 3.25
N LEU A 94 -1.75 2.04 4.46
CA LEU A 94 -2.36 1.44 5.64
C LEU A 94 -3.87 1.28 5.48
N MET A 95 -4.55 2.30 4.97
CA MET A 95 -6.00 2.24 4.71
C MET A 95 -6.35 1.23 3.62
N ALA A 96 -5.56 1.14 2.54
CA ALA A 96 -5.75 0.15 1.48
C ALA A 96 -5.64 -1.28 2.03
N VAL A 97 -4.60 -1.58 2.82
CA VAL A 97 -4.43 -2.88 3.46
C VAL A 97 -5.55 -3.19 4.43
N PHE A 98 -5.98 -2.21 5.23
CA PHE A 98 -7.06 -2.37 6.21
C PHE A 98 -8.38 -2.73 5.52
N LEU A 99 -8.79 -1.95 4.52
CA LEU A 99 -10.01 -2.19 3.75
C LEU A 99 -9.93 -3.50 2.96
N GLY A 100 -8.81 -3.78 2.31
CA GLY A 100 -8.60 -5.03 1.59
C GLY A 100 -8.62 -6.26 2.51
N SER A 101 -8.11 -6.13 3.73
CA SER A 101 -8.17 -7.19 4.73
C SER A 101 -9.59 -7.42 5.24
N LEU A 102 -10.37 -6.35 5.44
CA LEU A 102 -11.78 -6.43 5.84
C LEU A 102 -12.62 -7.17 4.78
N ILE A 103 -12.46 -6.80 3.50
CA ILE A 103 -13.12 -7.49 2.37
C ILE A 103 -12.67 -8.96 2.30
N GLY A 104 -11.37 -9.21 2.48
CA GLY A 104 -10.84 -10.57 2.47
C GLY A 104 -11.31 -11.42 3.66
N TYR A 105 -11.67 -10.79 4.79
CA TYR A 105 -12.23 -11.45 5.96
C TYR A 105 -13.67 -11.91 5.68
N GLU A 106 -14.52 -11.02 5.16
CA GLU A 106 -15.89 -11.35 4.75
C GLU A 106 -15.91 -12.49 3.70
N ARG A 107 -15.00 -12.43 2.72
CA ARG A 107 -14.89 -13.47 1.68
C ARG A 107 -14.43 -14.82 2.22
N ARG A 108 -13.61 -14.83 3.28
CA ARG A 108 -13.15 -16.07 3.92
C ARG A 108 -14.30 -16.78 4.61
N GLU A 109 -15.19 -16.03 5.24
CA GLU A 109 -16.40 -16.58 5.88
C GLU A 109 -17.35 -17.21 4.85
N SER A 110 -17.36 -16.69 3.63
CA SER A 110 -18.17 -17.20 2.51
C SER A 110 -17.53 -18.36 1.73
N ASP A 111 -16.55 -19.06 2.30
CA ASP A 111 -15.80 -20.18 1.67
C ASP A 111 -15.26 -19.88 0.25
N ARG A 112 -14.91 -18.62 -0.03
CA ARG A 112 -14.34 -18.23 -1.33
C ARG A 112 -12.83 -18.55 -1.36
N PRO A 113 -12.28 -18.95 -2.53
CA PRO A 113 -10.87 -19.34 -2.65
C PRO A 113 -9.88 -18.19 -2.44
N ALA A 114 -10.31 -16.94 -2.59
CA ALA A 114 -9.51 -15.74 -2.33
C ALA A 114 -9.82 -15.17 -0.94
N GLY A 115 -8.85 -15.26 -0.03
CA GLY A 115 -8.98 -14.84 1.36
C GLY A 115 -8.29 -13.51 1.69
N ILE A 116 -8.05 -13.28 2.99
CA ILE A 116 -7.47 -12.04 3.55
C ILE A 116 -6.13 -11.68 2.89
N ARG A 117 -5.23 -12.66 2.73
CA ARG A 117 -3.88 -12.44 2.17
C ARG A 117 -3.91 -11.95 0.72
N THR A 118 -4.83 -12.46 -0.09
CA THR A 118 -4.90 -12.10 -1.51
C THR A 118 -5.50 -10.71 -1.68
N MET A 119 -6.59 -10.39 -0.97
CA MET A 119 -7.24 -9.08 -1.08
C MET A 119 -6.41 -7.95 -0.48
N SER A 120 -5.69 -8.21 0.61
CA SER A 120 -4.76 -7.24 1.20
C SER A 120 -3.57 -6.92 0.29
N LEU A 121 -3.01 -7.92 -0.41
CA LEU A 121 -1.91 -7.70 -1.37
C LEU A 121 -2.37 -6.98 -2.64
N VAL A 122 -3.55 -7.32 -3.18
CA VAL A 122 -4.10 -6.66 -4.39
C VAL A 122 -4.41 -5.18 -4.11
N SER A 123 -5.03 -4.88 -2.97
CA SER A 123 -5.33 -3.50 -2.56
C SER A 123 -4.05 -2.69 -2.29
N LEU A 124 -3.08 -3.26 -1.57
CA LEU A 124 -1.77 -2.64 -1.36
C LEU A 124 -1.04 -2.36 -2.67
N GLY A 125 -1.00 -3.33 -3.59
CA GLY A 125 -0.36 -3.17 -4.90
C GLY A 125 -1.02 -2.07 -5.73
N SER A 126 -2.35 -2.02 -5.74
CA SER A 126 -3.12 -0.99 -6.45
C SER A 126 -2.84 0.41 -5.90
N ALA A 127 -2.77 0.56 -4.57
CA ALA A 127 -2.45 1.82 -3.93
C ALA A 127 -1.00 2.26 -4.22
N LEU A 128 -0.03 1.33 -4.17
CA LEU A 128 1.37 1.61 -4.52
C LEU A 128 1.52 2.09 -5.97
N PHE A 129 0.90 1.39 -6.93
CA PHE A 129 0.95 1.79 -8.33
C PHE A 129 0.30 3.15 -8.56
N THR A 130 -0.83 3.44 -7.90
CA THR A 130 -1.49 4.74 -8.00
C THR A 130 -0.62 5.88 -7.47
N ILE A 131 -0.01 5.70 -6.28
CA ILE A 131 0.90 6.70 -5.69
C ILE A 131 2.12 6.93 -6.60
N ASN A 132 2.74 5.86 -7.09
CA ASN A 132 3.87 5.98 -8.03
C ASN A 132 3.46 6.63 -9.35
N SER A 133 2.25 6.36 -9.84
CA SER A 133 1.68 6.97 -11.05
C SER A 133 1.61 8.50 -10.89
N THR A 134 1.06 8.99 -9.77
CA THR A 134 0.88 10.44 -9.54
C THR A 134 2.19 11.19 -9.35
N PHE A 135 3.17 10.62 -8.64
CA PHE A 135 4.37 11.36 -8.21
C PHE A 135 5.67 10.95 -8.93
N GLY A 136 5.74 9.76 -9.54
CA GLY A 136 6.96 9.25 -10.17
C GLY A 136 7.30 9.92 -11.51
N PHE A 137 6.32 10.55 -12.16
CA PHE A 137 6.48 11.14 -13.50
C PHE A 137 6.56 12.68 -13.51
N VAL A 138 6.65 13.31 -12.33
CA VAL A 138 6.65 14.79 -12.18
C VAL A 138 7.92 15.44 -12.72
N SER A 139 9.07 14.74 -12.72
CA SER A 139 10.38 15.27 -13.14
C SER A 139 10.81 14.86 -14.57
N GLY A 140 9.92 14.26 -15.37
CA GLY A 140 10.24 13.79 -16.72
C GLY A 140 10.36 14.93 -17.75
N PRO A 141 11.24 14.82 -18.77
CA PRO A 141 11.42 15.84 -19.81
C PRO A 141 10.19 16.06 -20.70
N MET A 142 9.23 15.14 -20.65
CA MET A 142 7.86 15.37 -21.09
C MET A 142 6.99 15.19 -19.86
N GLY A 143 6.07 16.10 -19.56
CA GLY A 143 5.10 15.91 -18.47
C GLY A 143 4.13 14.80 -18.83
N TRP A 144 4.58 13.55 -18.76
CA TRP A 144 3.78 12.37 -19.12
C TRP A 144 2.54 12.32 -18.26
N ASP A 145 1.44 11.89 -18.88
CA ASP A 145 0.16 11.71 -18.21
C ASP A 145 0.29 10.67 -17.08
N ALA A 146 0.46 11.20 -15.87
CA ALA A 146 0.59 10.49 -14.61
C ALA A 146 -0.62 9.60 -14.30
N SER A 147 -1.69 9.63 -15.10
CA SER A 147 -2.84 8.73 -14.96
C SER A 147 -2.63 7.35 -15.61
N ARG A 148 -1.71 7.21 -16.58
CA ARG A 148 -1.61 6.01 -17.42
C ARG A 148 -1.24 4.73 -16.67
N VAL A 149 -0.38 4.81 -15.65
CA VAL A 149 -0.02 3.62 -14.84
C VAL A 149 -1.21 3.21 -13.97
N SER A 150 -1.90 4.17 -13.34
CA SER A 150 -3.11 3.89 -12.57
C SER A 150 -4.27 3.36 -13.44
N ALA A 151 -4.38 3.79 -14.70
CA ALA A 151 -5.42 3.38 -15.64
C ALA A 151 -5.34 1.90 -16.05
N ALA A 152 -4.18 1.25 -15.89
CA ALA A 152 -4.01 -0.17 -16.19
C ALA A 152 -4.61 -1.09 -15.09
N ILE A 153 -4.78 -0.58 -13.87
CA ILE A 153 -5.20 -1.37 -12.71
C ILE A 153 -6.61 -1.98 -12.90
N PRO A 154 -7.66 -1.24 -13.32
CA PRO A 154 -9.00 -1.80 -13.49
C PRO A 154 -9.05 -2.93 -14.53
N SER A 155 -8.28 -2.81 -15.62
CA SER A 155 -8.19 -3.85 -16.65
C SER A 155 -7.59 -5.14 -16.10
N GLY A 156 -6.51 -5.05 -15.31
CA GLY A 156 -5.90 -6.20 -14.66
C GLY A 156 -6.84 -6.89 -13.65
N VAL A 157 -7.56 -6.12 -12.83
CA VAL A 157 -8.56 -6.67 -11.90
C VAL A 157 -9.71 -7.33 -12.66
N GLY A 158 -10.16 -6.74 -13.77
CA GLY A 158 -11.19 -7.31 -14.65
C GLY A 158 -10.78 -8.64 -15.27
N PHE A 159 -9.53 -8.79 -15.70
CA PHE A 159 -8.99 -10.05 -16.24
C PHE A 159 -9.02 -11.19 -15.21
N LEU A 160 -8.64 -10.92 -13.95
CA LEU A 160 -8.74 -11.88 -12.86
C LEU A 160 -10.20 -12.31 -12.59
N GLY A 161 -11.13 -11.36 -12.69
CA GLY A 161 -12.57 -11.61 -12.59
C GLY A 161 -13.09 -12.52 -13.70
N ALA A 162 -12.73 -12.24 -14.95
CA ALA A 162 -13.12 -13.07 -16.11
C ALA A 162 -12.58 -14.50 -15.98
N GLY A 163 -11.32 -14.67 -15.55
CA GLY A 163 -10.72 -15.99 -15.34
C GLY A 163 -11.42 -16.83 -14.27
N LEU A 164 -11.97 -16.21 -13.22
CA LEU A 164 -12.75 -16.90 -12.20
C LEU A 164 -14.07 -17.47 -12.73
N ILE A 165 -14.71 -16.79 -13.69
CA ILE A 165 -15.99 -17.23 -14.29
C ILE A 165 -15.75 -18.45 -15.19
N VAL A 166 -14.70 -18.43 -16.02
CA VAL A 166 -14.38 -19.51 -16.98
C VAL A 166 -14.03 -20.83 -16.27
N LYS A 167 -13.46 -20.78 -15.06
CA LYS A 167 -13.17 -22.00 -14.28
C LYS A 167 -14.43 -22.80 -13.91
N THR A 168 -15.58 -22.14 -13.77
CA THR A 168 -16.82 -22.80 -13.33
C THR A 168 -17.55 -23.51 -14.47
N SER A 169 -17.14 -23.34 -15.73
CA SER A 169 -17.77 -23.97 -16.89
C SER A 169 -17.22 -25.35 -17.27
N GLU A 170 -16.35 -25.96 -16.47
CA GLU A 170 -16.00 -27.38 -16.65
C GLU A 170 -17.15 -28.25 -16.16
N VAL A 171 -18.03 -28.59 -17.11
CA VAL A 171 -19.10 -29.58 -16.95
C VAL A 171 -18.45 -30.95 -16.91
N ASP A 172 -18.61 -31.66 -15.80
CA ASP A 172 -18.23 -33.07 -15.65
C ASP A 172 -18.93 -33.88 -16.77
N PRO A 173 -18.20 -34.56 -17.68
CA PRO A 173 -18.82 -35.42 -18.66
C PRO A 173 -19.20 -36.72 -17.98
N THR A 174 -20.42 -36.79 -17.44
CA THR A 174 -21.11 -38.05 -17.19
C THR A 174 -21.56 -38.68 -18.50
#